data_AF-A0A961NXJ9-F1
#
_entry.id   AF-A0A961NXJ9-F1
#
_cell.length_a   1.000
_cell.length_b   1.000
_cell.length_c   1.000
_cell.angle_alpha   90.00
_cell.angle_beta   90.00
_cell.angle_gamma   90.00
#
_symmetry.space_group_name_H-M   'P 1'
#
loop_
_entity.id
_entity.type
_entity.pdbx_description
1 polymer ?
#
loop_
_entity_poly.entity_id
_entity_poly.type
_entity_poly.pdbx_seq_one_letter_code
_entity_poly.pdbx_strand_id
1 'polypeptide(L)'
;LLVTLPERIPGSQVFPFHFYREALREAHGADISEVNLDAFLDGSVQVTGATVVAFQTEYDLDEALRDRILARIRETSPGARVVYLDWFAPTDLRYAELLGPHVDLYVKKHVLRDRSLYGTETFGDTNLMDYYGRAHGLDHTPVRFPIPDGFLDKLMVGPSFATADFILPTLDRAVLPTGERPIDLHARIAVGGTPWYQAMRAGCHEAAEGLTGLNVVTGTGIRHDQFLAELRSSKVCFSAFGYGEVC
;
A
#
# COMPACT_ATOMS: atom_id res chain seq x y z
N LEU A 1 -11.30 -10.72 -13.46
CA LEU A 1 -10.26 -11.67 -13.00
C LEU A 1 -9.19 -10.88 -12.23
N LEU A 2 -8.85 -11.34 -11.03
CA LEU A 2 -7.75 -10.84 -10.22
C LEU A 2 -6.60 -11.86 -10.35
N VAL A 3 -5.41 -11.41 -10.75
CA VAL A 3 -4.19 -12.22 -10.83
C VAL A 3 -3.22 -11.72 -9.76
N THR A 4 -3.10 -12.44 -8.65
CA THR A 4 -2.60 -11.86 -7.38
C THR A 4 -1.40 -12.60 -6.81
N LEU A 5 -0.70 -11.93 -5.88
CA LEU A 5 0.33 -12.56 -5.07
C LEU A 5 -0.28 -13.20 -3.81
N PRO A 6 0.19 -14.36 -3.35
CA PRO A 6 -0.37 -15.09 -2.22
C PRO A 6 0.15 -14.55 -0.88
N GLU A 7 0.25 -13.23 -0.76
CA GLU A 7 0.87 -12.56 0.38
C GLU A 7 -0.10 -11.59 1.07
N ARG A 8 0.12 -11.39 2.38
CA ARG A 8 -0.77 -10.56 3.21
C ARG A 8 -0.75 -9.08 2.83
N ILE A 9 0.42 -8.53 2.50
CA ILE A 9 0.56 -7.10 2.21
C ILE A 9 -0.10 -6.75 0.86
N PRO A 10 0.16 -7.47 -0.25
CA PRO A 10 -0.60 -7.33 -1.49
C PRO A 10 -2.10 -7.61 -1.31
N GLY A 11 -2.44 -8.62 -0.50
CA GLY A 11 -3.81 -9.04 -0.24
C GLY A 11 -4.72 -7.92 0.31
N SER A 12 -4.18 -6.93 1.00
CA SER A 12 -4.98 -5.77 1.48
C SER A 12 -5.63 -4.95 0.37
N GLN A 13 -5.08 -4.96 -0.85
CA GLN A 13 -5.64 -4.30 -2.02
C GLN A 13 -6.69 -5.16 -2.73
N VAL A 14 -6.66 -6.48 -2.50
CA VAL A 14 -7.49 -7.49 -3.17
C VAL A 14 -8.71 -7.86 -2.34
N PHE A 15 -8.53 -8.04 -1.03
CA PHE A 15 -9.58 -8.48 -0.10
C PHE A 15 -10.93 -7.78 -0.25
N PRO A 16 -11.04 -6.45 -0.40
CA PRO A 16 -12.34 -5.79 -0.52
C PRO A 16 -13.16 -6.24 -1.75
N PHE A 17 -12.53 -6.74 -2.81
CA PHE A 17 -13.26 -7.34 -3.94
C PHE A 17 -14.01 -8.60 -3.52
N HIS A 18 -13.45 -9.39 -2.61
CA HIS A 18 -14.13 -10.57 -2.06
C HIS A 18 -15.12 -10.19 -0.96
N PHE A 19 -14.75 -9.27 -0.08
CA PHE A 19 -15.61 -8.80 1.00
C PHE A 19 -16.92 -8.22 0.47
N TYR A 20 -16.85 -7.42 -0.60
CA TYR A 20 -18.00 -6.79 -1.24
C TYR A 20 -18.48 -7.52 -2.50
N ARG A 21 -18.10 -8.79 -2.71
CA ARG A 21 -18.42 -9.54 -3.94
C ARG A 21 -19.90 -9.49 -4.30
N GLU A 22 -20.78 -9.73 -3.33
CA GLU A 22 -22.23 -9.74 -3.56
C GLU A 22 -22.74 -8.34 -3.94
N ALA A 23 -22.31 -7.30 -3.23
CA ALA A 23 -22.67 -5.92 -3.55
C ALA A 23 -22.15 -5.49 -4.93
N LEU A 24 -20.94 -5.90 -5.31
CA LEU A 24 -20.37 -5.63 -6.64
C LEU A 24 -21.15 -6.36 -7.74
N ARG A 25 -21.59 -7.59 -7.49
CA ARG A 25 -22.44 -8.34 -8.42
C ARG A 25 -23.81 -7.67 -8.60
N GLU A 26 -24.45 -7.27 -7.50
CA GLU A 26 -25.76 -6.60 -7.56
C GLU A 26 -25.70 -5.23 -8.25
N ALA A 27 -24.69 -4.41 -7.92
CA ALA A 27 -24.59 -3.05 -8.44
C ALA A 27 -24.04 -2.98 -9.88
N HIS A 28 -23.19 -3.93 -10.27
CA HIS A 28 -22.42 -3.83 -11.52
C HIS A 28 -22.46 -5.09 -12.39
N GLY A 29 -23.14 -6.16 -11.96
CA GLY A 29 -23.09 -7.46 -12.65
C GLY A 29 -21.68 -8.05 -12.68
N ALA A 30 -20.83 -7.67 -11.72
CA ALA A 30 -19.42 -8.05 -11.70
C ALA A 30 -19.21 -9.41 -11.02
N ASP A 31 -18.80 -10.41 -11.79
CA ASP A 31 -18.31 -11.68 -11.27
C ASP A 31 -16.80 -11.63 -11.02
N ILE A 32 -16.38 -12.06 -9.83
CA ILE A 32 -15.00 -11.93 -9.37
C ILE A 32 -14.37 -13.31 -9.27
N SER A 33 -13.27 -13.52 -9.96
CA SER A 33 -12.42 -14.70 -9.81
C SER A 33 -11.02 -14.24 -9.46
N GLU A 34 -10.33 -14.98 -8.61
CA GLU A 34 -8.93 -14.75 -8.26
C GLU A 34 -8.11 -15.98 -8.61
N VAL A 35 -6.94 -15.76 -9.21
CA VAL A 35 -5.95 -16.79 -9.49
C VAL A 35 -4.60 -16.24 -9.04
N ASN A 36 -3.79 -17.09 -8.42
CA ASN A 36 -2.41 -16.74 -8.09
C ASN A 36 -1.58 -16.50 -9.37
N LEU A 37 -0.65 -15.55 -9.35
CA LEU A 37 0.18 -15.18 -10.51
C LEU A 37 0.92 -16.38 -11.13
N ASP A 38 1.54 -17.24 -10.32
CA ASP A 38 2.28 -18.40 -10.82
C ASP A 38 1.33 -19.41 -11.47
N ALA A 39 0.22 -19.70 -10.81
CA ALA A 39 -0.82 -20.61 -11.33
C ALA A 39 -1.49 -20.08 -12.62
N PHE A 40 -1.54 -18.76 -12.77
CA PHE A 40 -2.03 -18.12 -13.99
C PHE A 40 -1.03 -18.25 -15.15
N LEU A 41 0.26 -18.06 -14.85
CA LEU A 41 1.35 -18.12 -15.82
C LEU A 41 1.68 -19.55 -16.27
N ASP A 42 1.60 -20.53 -15.37
CA ASP A 42 1.82 -21.96 -15.71
C ASP A 42 0.58 -22.62 -16.35
N GLY A 43 -0.58 -21.97 -16.24
CA GLY A 43 -1.85 -22.44 -16.80
C GLY A 43 -2.51 -23.59 -16.03
N SER A 44 -2.08 -23.86 -14.80
CA SER A 44 -2.68 -24.84 -13.89
C SER A 44 -4.13 -24.49 -13.51
N VAL A 45 -4.47 -23.20 -13.52
CA VAL A 45 -5.85 -22.71 -13.36
C VAL A 45 -6.24 -21.87 -14.57
N GLN A 46 -7.34 -22.25 -15.23
CA GLN A 46 -7.83 -21.56 -16.41
C GLN A 46 -9.10 -20.76 -16.08
N VAL A 47 -8.98 -19.44 -16.16
CA VAL A 47 -10.11 -18.52 -16.20
C VAL A 47 -10.02 -17.78 -17.52
N THR A 48 -11.05 -17.92 -18.36
CA THR A 48 -11.08 -17.32 -19.70
C THR A 48 -12.25 -16.35 -19.84
N GLY A 49 -12.15 -15.44 -20.83
CA GLY A 49 -13.24 -14.53 -21.17
C GLY A 49 -13.50 -13.43 -20.13
N ALA A 50 -12.51 -13.09 -19.30
CA ALA A 50 -12.67 -11.96 -18.38
C ALA A 50 -12.76 -10.64 -19.16
N THR A 51 -13.66 -9.75 -18.77
CA THR A 51 -13.77 -8.40 -19.36
C THR A 51 -12.74 -7.42 -18.79
N VAL A 52 -12.26 -7.71 -17.57
CA VAL A 52 -11.21 -6.96 -16.88
C VAL A 52 -10.27 -7.96 -16.21
N VAL A 53 -8.96 -7.75 -16.40
CA VAL A 53 -7.91 -8.46 -15.67
C VAL A 53 -7.11 -7.44 -14.86
N ALA A 54 -7.17 -7.56 -13.54
CA ALA A 54 -6.35 -6.77 -12.62
C ALA A 54 -5.25 -7.65 -12.06
N PHE A 55 -3.98 -7.22 -12.14
CA PHE A 55 -2.84 -8.06 -11.76
C PHE A 55 -1.85 -7.36 -10.83
N GLN A 56 -1.17 -8.14 -10.00
CA GLN A 56 -0.07 -7.72 -9.12
C GLN A 56 1.24 -8.38 -9.57
N THR A 57 2.38 -7.82 -9.15
CA THR A 57 3.71 -8.40 -9.36
C THR A 57 4.57 -8.23 -8.12
N GLU A 58 5.64 -9.00 -8.03
CA GLU A 58 6.73 -8.76 -7.07
C GLU A 58 7.57 -7.53 -7.48
N TYR A 59 8.56 -7.19 -6.65
CA TYR A 59 9.45 -6.02 -6.82
C TYR A 59 10.49 -6.17 -7.93
N ASP A 60 10.63 -7.35 -8.52
CA ASP A 60 11.61 -7.70 -9.55
C ASP A 60 11.00 -7.74 -10.96
N LEU A 61 9.84 -7.10 -11.16
CA LEU A 61 9.20 -7.03 -12.47
C LEU A 61 10.15 -6.44 -13.54
N ASP A 62 10.46 -7.26 -14.53
CA ASP A 62 11.23 -6.91 -15.72
C ASP A 62 10.38 -7.01 -17.00
N GLU A 63 10.99 -6.71 -18.15
CA GLU A 63 10.32 -6.79 -19.45
C GLU A 63 9.87 -8.21 -19.80
N ALA A 64 10.66 -9.22 -19.46
CA ALA A 64 10.36 -10.61 -19.78
C ALA A 64 9.14 -11.12 -19.02
N LEU A 65 9.06 -10.83 -17.71
CA LEU A 65 7.91 -11.16 -16.89
C LEU A 65 6.68 -10.34 -17.29
N ARG A 66 6.84 -9.04 -17.55
CA ARG A 66 5.77 -8.19 -18.10
C ARG A 66 5.16 -8.82 -19.35
N ASP A 67 5.99 -9.15 -20.33
CA ASP A 67 5.54 -9.66 -21.63
C ASP A 67 4.84 -11.01 -21.49
N ARG A 68 5.35 -11.89 -20.63
CA ARG A 68 4.70 -13.17 -20.30
C ARG A 68 3.31 -12.97 -19.69
N ILE A 69 3.18 -12.08 -18.72
CA ILE A 69 1.88 -11.79 -18.07
C ILE A 69 0.90 -11.25 -19.12
N LEU A 70 1.30 -10.23 -19.88
CA LEU A 70 0.44 -9.60 -20.88
C LEU A 70 0.03 -10.57 -21.99
N ALA A 71 0.96 -11.39 -22.49
CA ALA A 71 0.65 -12.42 -23.47
C ALA A 71 -0.40 -13.39 -22.94
N ARG A 72 -0.24 -13.86 -21.69
CA ARG A 72 -1.19 -14.77 -21.05
C ARG A 72 -2.57 -14.14 -20.84
N ILE A 73 -2.62 -12.86 -20.46
CA ILE A 73 -3.88 -12.10 -20.36
C ILE A 73 -4.57 -12.04 -21.72
N ARG A 74 -3.84 -11.74 -22.80
CA ARG A 74 -4.40 -11.64 -24.15
C ARG A 74 -4.85 -12.98 -24.71
N GLU A 75 -4.16 -14.07 -24.38
CA GLU A 75 -4.54 -15.43 -24.74
C GLU A 75 -5.85 -15.85 -24.05
N THR A 76 -5.95 -15.66 -22.74
CA THR A 76 -7.08 -16.15 -21.93
C THR A 76 -8.29 -15.23 -21.99
N SER A 77 -8.06 -13.92 -22.14
CA SER A 77 -9.10 -12.89 -22.12
C SER A 77 -8.84 -11.82 -23.20
N PRO A 78 -9.03 -12.17 -24.49
CA PRO A 78 -8.87 -11.22 -25.60
C PRO A 78 -9.76 -9.99 -25.41
N GLY A 79 -9.18 -8.80 -25.54
CA GLY A 79 -9.91 -7.53 -25.40
C GLY A 79 -10.20 -7.08 -23.96
N ALA A 80 -9.74 -7.83 -22.95
CA ALA A 80 -9.90 -7.42 -21.55
C ALA A 80 -9.19 -6.10 -21.26
N ARG A 81 -9.82 -5.25 -20.45
CA ARG A 81 -9.12 -4.11 -19.83
C ARG A 81 -8.07 -4.64 -18.85
N VAL A 82 -6.88 -4.08 -18.90
CA VAL A 82 -5.74 -4.48 -18.09
C VAL A 82 -5.49 -3.43 -17.02
N VAL A 83 -5.53 -3.87 -15.77
CA VAL A 83 -5.34 -3.01 -14.60
C VAL A 83 -4.14 -3.52 -13.82
N TYR A 84 -3.18 -2.65 -13.52
CA TYR A 84 -2.10 -2.99 -12.59
C TYR A 84 -2.49 -2.55 -11.18
N LEU A 85 -2.40 -3.48 -10.23
CA LEU A 85 -2.63 -3.26 -8.81
C LEU A 85 -1.27 -3.11 -8.12
N ASP A 86 -0.79 -1.87 -8.03
CA ASP A 86 0.45 -1.54 -7.33
C ASP A 86 0.17 -1.53 -5.81
N TRP A 87 0.65 -2.57 -5.15
CA TRP A 87 0.49 -2.76 -3.71
C TRP A 87 1.62 -2.17 -2.88
N PHE A 88 2.67 -1.63 -3.50
CA PHE A 88 3.84 -1.13 -2.78
C PHE A 88 3.48 0.07 -1.93
N ALA A 89 4.07 0.13 -0.74
CA ALA A 89 3.82 1.21 0.21
C ALA A 89 4.35 2.58 -0.25
N PRO A 90 5.57 2.69 -0.82
CA PRO A 90 6.08 3.95 -1.34
C PRO A 90 5.15 4.57 -2.38
N THR A 91 5.05 5.90 -2.40
CA THR A 91 4.22 6.62 -3.36
C THR A 91 4.80 6.66 -4.76
N ASP A 92 6.06 6.23 -4.97
CA ASP A 92 6.72 6.21 -6.28
C ASP A 92 5.95 5.37 -7.31
N LEU A 93 6.25 5.63 -8.57
CA LEU A 93 5.62 4.98 -9.72
C LEU A 93 6.67 4.22 -10.52
N ARG A 94 7.44 3.35 -9.86
CA ARG A 94 8.59 2.66 -10.44
C ARG A 94 8.34 1.89 -11.73
N TYR A 95 7.11 1.43 -11.97
CA TYR A 95 6.75 0.72 -13.19
C TYR A 95 5.91 1.56 -14.16
N ALA A 96 5.85 2.89 -13.98
CA ALA A 96 5.10 3.75 -14.89
C ALA A 96 5.61 3.63 -16.33
N GLU A 97 6.93 3.67 -16.52
CA GLU A 97 7.56 3.49 -17.82
C GLU A 97 7.34 2.07 -18.38
N LEU A 98 7.56 1.06 -17.54
CA LEU A 98 7.50 -0.35 -17.95
C LEU A 98 6.07 -0.82 -18.31
N LEU A 99 5.06 -0.35 -17.59
CA LEU A 99 3.67 -0.81 -17.71
C LEU A 99 2.73 0.21 -18.39
N GLY A 100 3.08 1.50 -18.38
CA GLY A 100 2.23 2.59 -18.86
C GLY A 100 1.63 2.38 -20.25
N PRO A 101 2.39 1.89 -21.25
CA PRO A 101 1.86 1.59 -22.58
C PRO A 101 0.89 0.40 -22.64
N HIS A 102 0.90 -0.46 -21.62
CA HIS A 102 0.25 -1.77 -21.66
C HIS A 102 -0.99 -1.88 -20.76
N VAL A 103 -1.18 -0.94 -19.84
CA VAL A 103 -2.30 -0.93 -18.89
C VAL A 103 -3.29 0.18 -19.20
N ASP A 104 -4.56 -0.12 -18.94
CA ASP A 104 -5.66 0.84 -19.00
C ASP A 104 -5.73 1.67 -17.72
N LEU A 105 -5.42 1.07 -16.57
CA LEU A 105 -5.39 1.74 -15.26
C LEU A 105 -4.19 1.25 -14.43
N TYR A 106 -3.62 2.18 -13.66
CA TYR A 106 -2.59 1.90 -12.66
C TYR A 106 -3.14 2.28 -11.29
N VAL A 107 -3.41 1.29 -10.44
CA VAL A 107 -4.11 1.47 -9.18
C VAL A 107 -3.11 1.36 -8.04
N LYS A 108 -2.92 2.46 -7.31
CA LYS A 108 -1.99 2.57 -6.19
C LYS A 108 -2.75 2.63 -4.87
N LYS A 109 -2.15 2.15 -3.78
CA LYS A 109 -2.73 2.30 -2.42
C LYS A 109 -2.82 3.77 -1.98
N HIS A 110 -1.80 4.56 -2.32
CA HIS A 110 -1.70 5.98 -1.96
C HIS A 110 -0.93 6.73 -3.02
N VAL A 111 -1.25 8.01 -3.19
CA VAL A 111 -0.65 8.85 -4.22
C VAL A 111 -0.30 10.21 -3.66
N LEU A 112 0.70 10.85 -4.25
CA LEU A 112 1.02 12.23 -3.93
C LEU A 112 -0.15 13.14 -4.32
N ARG A 113 -0.55 14.03 -3.42
CA ARG A 113 -1.56 15.05 -3.70
C ARG A 113 -1.07 15.98 -4.82
N ASP A 114 0.18 16.40 -4.74
CA ASP A 114 0.85 17.14 -5.79
C ASP A 114 1.49 16.15 -6.78
N ARG A 115 0.86 16.03 -7.96
CA ARG A 115 1.29 15.10 -9.01
C ARG A 115 2.54 15.57 -9.74
N SER A 116 2.89 16.86 -9.65
CA SER A 116 4.08 17.39 -10.31
C SER A 116 5.39 16.87 -9.72
N LEU A 117 5.33 16.30 -8.52
CA LEU A 117 6.46 15.64 -7.85
C LEU A 117 6.78 14.27 -8.46
N TYR A 118 5.90 13.71 -9.29
CA TYR A 118 6.22 12.47 -9.98
C TYR A 118 7.23 12.70 -11.10
N GLY A 119 8.21 11.80 -11.22
CA GLY A 119 9.27 11.90 -12.22
C GLY A 119 10.40 12.85 -11.85
N THR A 120 10.39 13.44 -10.64
CA THR A 120 11.54 14.15 -10.09
C THR A 120 12.53 13.15 -9.49
N GLU A 121 13.81 13.52 -9.46
CA GLU A 121 14.81 12.75 -8.75
C GLU A 121 14.60 12.87 -7.23
N THR A 122 14.76 11.76 -6.52
CA THR A 122 14.76 11.67 -5.06
C THR A 122 16.11 11.11 -4.59
N PHE A 123 16.53 11.48 -3.40
CA PHE A 123 17.71 10.91 -2.76
C PHE A 123 17.32 9.61 -2.03
N GLY A 124 17.50 8.47 -2.70
CA GLY A 124 16.84 7.20 -2.36
C GLY A 124 15.56 6.98 -3.14
N ASP A 125 14.91 5.84 -2.94
CA ASP A 125 13.76 5.38 -3.74
C ASP A 125 12.39 5.84 -3.20
N THR A 126 12.37 6.62 -2.11
CA THR A 126 11.14 7.17 -1.51
C THR A 126 11.28 8.64 -1.16
N ASN A 127 10.15 9.35 -1.07
CA ASN A 127 10.09 10.73 -0.59
C ASN A 127 10.54 10.86 0.88
N LEU A 128 10.33 9.84 1.70
CA LEU A 128 10.79 9.82 3.09
C LEU A 128 12.31 9.68 3.17
N MET A 129 12.90 8.81 2.34
CA MET A 129 14.35 8.69 2.21
C MET A 129 14.99 10.00 1.76
N ASP A 130 14.37 10.70 0.80
CA ASP A 130 14.88 12.00 0.36
C ASP A 130 14.87 13.03 1.49
N TYR A 131 13.74 13.16 2.19
CA TYR A 131 13.60 14.11 3.30
C TYR A 131 14.57 13.81 4.45
N TYR A 132 14.55 12.59 5.00
CA TYR A 132 15.38 12.24 6.15
C TYR A 132 16.85 12.07 5.77
N GLY A 133 17.15 11.62 4.55
CA GLY A 133 18.51 11.55 4.03
C GLY A 133 19.17 12.93 4.00
N ARG A 134 18.47 13.94 3.47
CA ARG A 134 18.95 15.32 3.47
C ARG A 134 19.02 15.93 4.87
N ALA A 135 17.96 15.74 5.68
CA ALA A 135 17.88 16.33 7.02
C ALA A 135 18.96 15.82 7.98
N HIS A 136 19.41 14.57 7.79
CA HIS A 136 20.40 13.92 8.66
C HIS A 136 21.75 13.67 7.98
N GLY A 137 21.97 14.16 6.75
CA GLY A 137 23.22 13.98 6.01
C GLY A 137 23.57 12.51 5.75
N LEU A 138 22.57 11.66 5.50
CA LEU A 138 22.75 10.24 5.19
C LEU A 138 23.03 10.07 3.71
N ASP A 139 23.90 9.14 3.34
CA ASP A 139 24.24 8.92 1.92
C ASP A 139 23.30 7.90 1.26
N HIS A 140 22.68 8.28 0.15
CA HIS A 140 21.76 7.47 -0.63
C HIS A 140 22.06 7.62 -2.13
N THR A 141 21.81 6.59 -2.92
CA THR A 141 21.88 6.75 -4.37
C THR A 141 20.68 7.57 -4.84
N PRO A 142 20.85 8.64 -5.64
CA PRO A 142 19.73 9.30 -6.28
C PRO A 142 18.97 8.34 -7.19
N VAL A 143 17.64 8.38 -7.12
CA VAL A 143 16.75 7.54 -7.92
C VAL A 143 15.73 8.44 -8.62
N ARG A 144 15.42 8.12 -9.87
CA ARG A 144 14.35 8.75 -10.63
C ARG A 144 13.54 7.69 -11.34
N PHE A 145 12.23 7.73 -11.17
CA PHE A 145 11.29 6.87 -11.88
C PHE A 145 10.61 7.68 -12.99
N PRO A 146 10.91 7.44 -14.28
CA PRO A 146 10.31 8.18 -15.38
C PRO A 146 8.80 8.02 -15.46
N ILE A 147 8.10 9.10 -15.78
CA ILE A 147 6.64 9.13 -15.94
C ILE A 147 6.34 9.42 -17.41
N PRO A 148 5.81 8.45 -18.17
CA PRO A 148 5.42 8.68 -19.55
C PRO A 148 4.32 9.74 -19.68
N ASP A 149 4.29 10.43 -20.81
CA ASP A 149 3.23 11.39 -21.12
C ASP A 149 1.85 10.74 -21.04
N GLY A 150 0.91 11.42 -20.38
CA GLY A 150 -0.45 10.92 -20.16
C GLY A 150 -0.57 9.76 -19.16
N PHE A 151 0.53 9.28 -18.56
CA PHE A 151 0.46 8.18 -17.59
C PHE A 151 -0.41 8.53 -16.37
N LEU A 152 -0.30 9.77 -15.89
CA LEU A 152 -1.04 10.23 -14.71
C LEU A 152 -2.56 10.21 -14.91
N ASP A 153 -3.06 10.25 -16.14
CA ASP A 153 -4.50 10.15 -16.45
C ASP A 153 -5.06 8.75 -16.16
N LYS A 154 -4.18 7.75 -16.06
CA LYS A 154 -4.52 6.35 -15.76
C LYS A 154 -4.33 6.00 -14.27
N LEU A 155 -3.75 6.91 -13.49
CA LEU A 155 -3.34 6.67 -12.11
C LEU A 155 -4.51 6.87 -11.14
N MET A 156 -4.91 5.79 -10.47
CA MET A 156 -6.05 5.75 -9.57
C MET A 156 -5.61 5.40 -8.15
N VAL A 157 -6.35 5.90 -7.15
CA VAL A 157 -6.27 5.41 -5.77
C VAL A 157 -7.23 4.25 -5.62
N GLY A 158 -6.73 3.11 -5.16
CA GLY A 158 -7.51 1.92 -4.88
C GLY A 158 -7.54 1.55 -3.41
N PRO A 159 -7.95 0.32 -3.10
CA PRO A 159 -7.94 -0.16 -1.73
C PRO A 159 -6.53 -0.21 -1.13
N SER A 160 -6.45 -0.12 0.20
CA SER A 160 -5.25 0.20 0.97
C SER A 160 -5.16 -0.69 2.22
N PHE A 161 -4.22 -0.44 3.13
CA PHE A 161 -4.08 -1.21 4.38
C PHE A 161 -5.37 -1.24 5.20
N ALA A 162 -6.16 -0.16 5.18
CA ALA A 162 -7.45 -0.09 5.85
C ALA A 162 -8.47 -1.14 5.34
N THR A 163 -8.24 -1.70 4.15
CA THR A 163 -9.07 -2.75 3.58
C THR A 163 -8.50 -4.16 3.72
N ALA A 164 -7.50 -4.36 4.58
CA ALA A 164 -6.99 -5.70 4.88
C ALA A 164 -8.06 -6.62 5.47
N ASP A 165 -7.88 -7.92 5.30
CA ASP A 165 -8.80 -8.99 5.72
C ASP A 165 -9.09 -9.04 7.22
N PHE A 166 -8.20 -8.51 8.05
CA PHE A 166 -8.41 -8.38 9.49
C PHE A 166 -8.88 -6.98 9.93
N ILE A 167 -8.71 -5.94 9.08
CA ILE A 167 -9.07 -4.57 9.40
C ILE A 167 -10.49 -4.27 8.93
N LEU A 168 -10.79 -4.53 7.66
CA LEU A 168 -12.07 -4.18 7.05
C LEU A 168 -13.26 -4.81 7.78
N PRO A 169 -13.29 -6.13 8.08
CA PRO A 169 -14.42 -6.70 8.81
C PRO A 169 -14.54 -6.18 10.25
N THR A 170 -13.41 -5.78 10.84
CA THR A 170 -13.40 -5.19 12.18
C THR A 170 -14.00 -3.79 12.14
N LEU A 171 -13.61 -2.95 11.17
CA LEU A 171 -14.13 -1.59 11.01
C LEU A 171 -15.60 -1.57 10.58
N ASP A 172 -16.01 -2.46 9.68
CA ASP A 172 -17.39 -2.63 9.22
C ASP A 172 -18.37 -2.90 10.38
N ARG A 173 -17.89 -3.62 11.40
CA ARG A 173 -18.67 -3.99 12.60
C ARG A 173 -18.32 -3.15 13.83
N ALA A 174 -17.41 -2.19 13.70
CA ALA A 174 -16.90 -1.45 14.84
C ALA A 174 -17.97 -0.51 15.38
N VAL A 175 -18.11 -0.51 16.70
CA VAL A 175 -18.81 0.55 17.42
C VAL A 175 -17.73 1.53 17.88
N LEU A 176 -17.99 2.83 17.70
CA LEU A 176 -17.09 3.86 18.22
C LEU A 176 -16.91 3.68 19.73
N PRO A 177 -15.66 3.66 20.24
CA PRO A 177 -15.43 3.48 21.66
C PRO A 177 -16.06 4.62 22.47
N THR A 178 -16.84 4.24 23.48
CA THR A 178 -17.46 5.17 24.44
C THR A 178 -16.79 5.04 25.81
N GLY A 179 -16.71 6.12 26.56
CA GLY A 179 -16.15 6.14 27.92
C GLY A 179 -15.00 7.14 28.07
N GLU A 180 -14.40 7.16 29.26
CA GLU A 180 -13.24 8.00 29.53
C GLU A 180 -12.02 7.52 28.74
N ARG A 181 -11.28 8.48 28.18
CA ARG A 181 -10.03 8.25 27.45
C ARG A 181 -8.92 9.01 28.16
N PRO A 182 -8.37 8.48 29.27
CA PRO A 182 -7.44 9.21 30.13
C PRO A 182 -6.05 9.39 29.52
N ILE A 183 -5.69 8.64 28.48
CA ILE A 183 -4.42 8.79 27.77
C ILE A 183 -4.62 9.85 26.68
N ASP A 184 -3.86 10.93 26.72
CA ASP A 184 -3.94 11.98 25.71
C ASP A 184 -3.30 11.53 24.39
N LEU A 185 -2.11 10.94 24.49
CA LEU A 185 -1.34 10.46 23.35
C LEU A 185 -0.75 9.07 23.64
N HIS A 186 -1.03 8.12 22.76
CA HIS A 186 -0.33 6.85 22.72
C HIS A 186 0.67 6.82 21.57
N ALA A 187 1.95 6.71 21.94
CA ALA A 187 3.11 6.80 21.04
C ALA A 187 4.14 5.70 21.36
N ARG A 188 3.72 4.44 21.23
CA ARG A 188 4.60 3.25 21.33
C ARG A 188 5.44 3.09 20.06
N ILE A 189 6.47 3.92 19.90
CA ILE A 189 7.31 4.01 18.70
C ILE A 189 8.59 3.18 18.88
N ALA A 190 8.87 2.25 17.97
CA ALA A 190 10.09 1.45 17.96
C ALA A 190 11.15 2.07 17.03
N VAL A 191 12.29 2.51 17.56
CA VAL A 191 13.27 3.32 16.79
C VAL A 191 14.22 2.54 15.86
N GLY A 192 14.17 1.22 15.81
CA GLY A 192 15.06 0.42 14.94
C GLY A 192 14.70 0.49 13.45
N GLY A 193 15.70 0.34 12.57
CA GLY A 193 15.50 0.35 11.11
C GLY A 193 16.78 0.61 10.31
N THR A 194 16.61 0.90 9.03
CA THR A 194 17.67 1.52 8.20
C THR A 194 18.00 2.91 8.77
N PRO A 195 19.17 3.50 8.45
CA PRO A 195 19.60 4.77 9.05
C PRO A 195 18.56 5.90 8.95
N TRP A 196 17.94 6.08 7.78
CA TRP A 196 16.91 7.11 7.58
C TRP A 196 15.64 6.79 8.37
N TYR A 197 15.28 5.51 8.45
CA TYR A 197 14.05 5.07 9.11
C TYR A 197 14.16 5.19 10.63
N GLN A 198 15.33 4.84 11.15
CA GLN A 198 15.70 5.07 12.53
C GLN A 198 15.70 6.58 12.86
N ALA A 199 16.27 7.43 11.99
CA ALA A 199 16.28 8.88 12.20
C ALA A 199 14.85 9.46 12.28
N MET A 200 13.97 9.06 11.35
CA MET A 200 12.55 9.43 11.38
C MET A 200 11.91 9.03 12.71
N ARG A 201 12.02 7.76 13.08
CA ARG A 201 11.34 7.23 14.26
C ARG A 201 11.91 7.79 15.57
N ALA A 202 13.21 8.05 15.63
CA ALA A 202 13.86 8.72 16.75
C ALA A 202 13.30 10.14 16.93
N GLY A 203 13.24 10.94 15.85
CA GLY A 203 12.64 12.28 15.91
C GLY A 203 11.18 12.27 16.35
N CYS A 204 10.37 11.31 15.86
CA CYS A 204 8.99 11.15 16.32
C CYS A 204 8.89 10.73 17.79
N HIS A 205 9.80 9.86 18.26
CA HIS A 205 9.85 9.42 19.66
C HIS A 205 10.22 10.57 20.59
N GLU A 206 11.30 11.31 20.27
CA GLU A 206 11.74 12.49 21.02
C GLU A 206 10.65 13.57 21.08
N ALA A 207 9.97 13.82 19.96
CA ALA A 207 8.86 14.77 19.92
C ALA A 207 7.70 14.36 20.83
N ALA A 208 7.38 13.06 20.90
CA ALA A 208 6.34 12.55 21.80
C ALA A 208 6.75 12.65 23.28
N GLU A 209 8.01 12.34 23.61
CA GLU A 209 8.54 12.46 24.98
C GLU A 209 8.67 13.91 25.47
N GLY A 210 8.90 14.85 24.55
CA GLY A 210 9.01 16.28 24.86
C GLY A 210 7.68 16.97 25.19
N LEU A 211 6.54 16.31 25.01
CA LEU A 211 5.23 16.88 25.32
C LEU A 211 5.02 17.00 26.84
N THR A 212 4.66 18.20 27.30
CA THR A 212 4.41 18.48 28.72
C THR A 212 2.93 18.76 28.99
N GLY A 213 2.47 18.47 30.20
CA GLY A 213 1.08 18.70 30.61
C GLY A 213 0.05 17.72 30.02
N LEU A 214 0.51 16.65 29.36
CA LEU A 214 -0.33 15.61 28.76
C LEU A 214 0.01 14.24 29.36
N ASN A 215 -0.97 13.35 29.43
CA ASN A 215 -0.75 11.94 29.73
C ASN A 215 -0.32 11.20 28.46
N VAL A 216 1.00 11.11 28.26
CA VAL A 216 1.60 10.46 27.10
C VAL A 216 2.15 9.09 27.48
N VAL A 217 1.80 8.05 26.72
CA VAL A 217 2.40 6.71 26.88
C VAL A 217 3.39 6.43 25.74
N THR A 218 4.67 6.27 26.11
CA THR A 218 5.80 5.97 25.21
C THR A 218 6.49 4.67 25.62
N GLY A 219 7.51 4.23 24.87
CA GLY A 219 8.26 3.00 25.15
C GLY A 219 7.80 1.79 24.34
N THR A 220 8.49 0.66 24.48
CA THR A 220 8.27 -0.57 23.69
C THR A 220 8.18 -1.81 24.59
N GLY A 221 7.89 -2.98 24.01
CA GLY A 221 7.98 -4.27 24.72
C GLY A 221 6.78 -4.62 25.61
N ILE A 222 5.66 -3.93 25.49
CA ILE A 222 4.43 -4.28 26.20
C ILE A 222 3.70 -5.45 25.54
N ARG A 223 2.89 -6.15 26.31
CA ARG A 223 2.04 -7.23 25.80
C ARG A 223 0.96 -6.68 24.86
N HIS A 224 0.51 -7.52 23.92
CA HIS A 224 -0.48 -7.13 22.92
C HIS A 224 -1.84 -6.73 23.53
N ASP A 225 -2.28 -7.42 24.58
CA ASP A 225 -3.53 -7.10 25.30
C ASP A 225 -3.46 -5.73 25.99
N GLN A 226 -2.33 -5.44 26.64
CA GLN A 226 -2.06 -4.12 27.22
C GLN A 226 -2.04 -3.03 26.14
N PHE A 227 -1.37 -3.27 25.01
CA PHE A 227 -1.33 -2.34 23.88
C PHE A 227 -2.75 -1.99 23.38
N LEU A 228 -3.61 -2.99 23.22
CA LEU A 228 -5.01 -2.76 22.81
C LEU A 228 -5.82 -2.02 23.87
N ALA A 229 -5.58 -2.27 25.16
CA ALA A 229 -6.24 -1.55 26.25
C ALA A 229 -5.83 -0.07 26.29
N GLU A 230 -4.54 0.22 26.09
CA GLU A 230 -4.03 1.58 25.99
C GLU A 230 -4.63 2.32 24.78
N LEU A 231 -4.63 1.69 23.60
CA LEU A 231 -5.23 2.27 22.39
C LEU A 231 -6.70 2.66 22.58
N ARG A 232 -7.52 1.80 23.22
CA ARG A 232 -8.92 2.10 23.51
C ARG A 232 -9.09 3.26 24.50
N SER A 233 -8.11 3.44 25.38
CA SER A 233 -8.10 4.48 26.42
C SER A 233 -7.43 5.79 25.97
N SER A 234 -6.87 5.82 24.75
CA SER A 234 -6.12 6.96 24.20
C SER A 234 -7.01 7.85 23.36
N LYS A 235 -6.87 9.17 23.46
CA LYS A 235 -7.55 10.16 22.60
C LYS A 235 -6.96 10.19 21.19
N VAL A 236 -5.63 10.19 21.12
CA VAL A 236 -4.86 10.18 19.87
C VAL A 236 -3.84 9.03 19.90
N CYS A 237 -3.70 8.32 18.78
CA CYS A 237 -2.60 7.39 18.55
C CYS A 237 -1.65 8.03 17.53
N PHE A 238 -0.37 8.10 17.87
CA PHE A 238 0.69 8.56 16.98
C PHE A 238 1.67 7.42 16.74
N SER A 239 1.81 7.03 15.47
CA SER A 239 2.69 5.95 15.07
C SER A 239 3.39 6.32 13.77
N ALA A 240 4.71 6.53 13.83
CA ALA A 240 5.56 6.70 12.66
C ALA A 240 5.85 5.33 12.03
N PHE A 241 4.80 4.71 11.50
CA PHE A 241 4.87 3.43 10.81
C PHE A 241 5.07 3.64 9.31
N GLY A 242 5.82 2.72 8.70
CA GLY A 242 5.87 2.57 7.25
C GLY A 242 7.13 3.05 6.52
N TYR A 243 7.48 2.35 5.45
CA TYR A 243 8.58 2.65 4.52
C TYR A 243 8.14 3.61 3.37
N GLY A 244 7.00 4.28 3.53
CA GLY A 244 6.37 5.11 2.50
C GLY A 244 4.84 5.18 2.59
N GLU A 245 4.25 4.45 3.53
CA GLU A 245 2.82 4.52 3.86
C GLU A 245 2.43 5.96 4.20
N VAL A 246 1.52 6.51 3.40
CA VAL A 246 0.91 7.81 3.67
C VAL A 246 -0.42 7.54 4.38
N CYS A 247 -0.49 7.89 5.66
CA CYS A 247 -1.75 7.96 6.41
C CYS A 247 -2.42 9.33 6.21
#